data_AF-A0A560H6J7-F1
#
_entry.id   AF-A0A560H6J7-F1
#
_cell.length_a   1.000
_cell.length_b   1.000
_cell.length_c   1.000
_cell.angle_alpha   90.00
_cell.angle_beta   90.00
_cell.angle_gamma   90.00
#
_symmetry.space_group_name_H-M   'P 1'
#
loop_
_entity.id
_entity.type
_entity.pdbx_description
1 polymer ?
#
loop_
_entity_poly.entity_id
_entity_poly.type
_entity_poly.pdbx_seq_one_letter_code
_entity_poly.pdbx_strand_id
1 'polypeptide(L)'
;MTGLVLAALILATVPSMCPVRAGDSVQYINVFDGKPEDMFNLAPDDEGAGQDTFTVGEVYKAGRMVTIRCTYASGTVTDVELKDKVDRCVVTEKKPIELSVRCH
;
A
#
# COMPACT_ATOMS: atom_id res chain seq x y z
N MET A 1 45.70 0.52 18.80
CA MET A 1 44.72 1.31 18.03
C MET A 1 43.57 0.37 17.66
N THR A 2 42.60 0.20 18.55
CA THR A 2 41.45 -0.69 18.36
C THR A 2 40.31 0.12 17.76
N GLY A 3 40.01 -0.12 16.49
CA GLY A 3 38.91 0.52 15.76
C GLY A 3 37.57 -0.11 16.16
N LEU A 4 36.65 0.73 16.66
CA LEU A 4 35.29 0.34 16.98
C LEU A 4 34.46 0.36 15.68
N VAL A 5 33.99 -0.80 15.23
CA VAL A 5 33.06 -0.88 14.08
C VAL A 5 31.64 -0.72 14.64
N LEU A 6 31.01 0.43 14.39
CA LEU A 6 29.58 0.59 14.63
C LEU A 6 28.80 -0.16 13.54
N ALA A 7 28.17 -1.27 13.91
CA ALA A 7 27.14 -1.90 13.09
C ALA A 7 25.84 -1.09 13.22
N ALA A 8 25.48 -0.34 12.18
CA ALA A 8 24.18 0.32 12.08
C ALA A 8 23.11 -0.70 11.70
N LEU A 9 22.16 -0.97 12.60
CA LEU A 9 20.95 -1.72 12.26
C LEU A 9 20.07 -0.84 11.37
N ILE A 10 20.00 -1.18 10.08
CA ILE A 10 19.00 -0.61 9.17
C ILE A 10 17.67 -1.28 9.52
N LEU A 11 16.80 -0.55 10.24
CA LEU A 11 15.39 -0.93 10.38
C LEU A 11 14.75 -0.80 9.00
N ALA A 12 14.55 -1.93 8.31
CA ALA A 12 13.82 -1.97 7.06
C ALA A 12 12.34 -1.63 7.35
N THR A 13 12.01 -0.35 7.29
CA THR A 13 10.61 0.08 7.23
C THR A 13 10.05 -0.39 5.90
N VAL A 14 9.09 -1.33 5.92
CA VAL A 14 8.34 -1.67 4.71
C VAL A 14 7.72 -0.37 4.19
N PRO A 15 8.18 0.15 3.04
CA PRO A 15 7.68 1.41 2.54
C PRO A 15 6.19 1.28 2.28
N SER A 16 5.43 2.35 2.49
CA SER A 16 4.05 2.35 2.02
C SER A 16 4.06 2.14 0.50
N MET A 17 3.08 1.40 -0.04
CA MET A 17 3.04 1.16 -1.48
C MET A 17 2.82 2.46 -2.26
N CYS A 18 2.17 3.47 -1.66
CA CYS A 18 2.04 4.79 -2.25
C CYS A 18 3.33 5.61 -2.10
N PRO A 19 3.93 6.11 -3.21
CA PRO A 19 5.09 6.98 -3.14
C PRO A 19 4.86 8.23 -2.28
N VAL A 20 5.82 8.54 -1.41
CA VAL A 20 5.76 9.77 -0.59
C VAL A 20 5.96 10.99 -1.48
N ARG A 21 5.10 12.00 -1.28
CA ARG A 21 5.16 13.30 -1.97
C ARG A 21 5.13 14.43 -0.96
N ALA A 22 6.08 15.35 -1.06
CA ALA A 22 6.17 16.49 -0.15
C ALA A 22 4.96 17.42 -0.33
N GLY A 23 4.17 17.59 0.73
CA GLY A 23 3.00 18.48 0.73
C GLY A 23 1.77 17.96 -0.02
N ASP A 24 1.80 16.71 -0.49
CA ASP A 24 0.70 16.09 -1.26
C ASP A 24 0.39 14.72 -0.65
N SER A 25 -0.54 14.69 0.31
CA SER A 25 -0.88 13.46 1.05
C SER A 25 -1.82 12.56 0.27
N VAL A 26 -1.78 11.26 0.54
CA VAL A 26 -2.73 10.29 -0.02
C VAL A 26 -4.09 10.47 0.65
N GLN A 27 -5.14 10.65 -0.15
CA GLN A 27 -6.52 10.87 0.29
C GLN A 27 -7.42 9.67 0.02
N TYR A 28 -7.15 8.90 -1.04
CA TYR A 28 -7.89 7.68 -1.35
C TYR A 28 -6.96 6.56 -1.78
N ILE A 29 -7.29 5.35 -1.36
CA ILE A 29 -6.61 4.13 -1.79
C ILE A 29 -7.66 3.16 -2.33
N ASN A 30 -7.43 2.66 -3.54
CA ASN A 30 -8.22 1.58 -4.13
C ASN A 30 -7.31 0.39 -4.38
N VAL A 31 -7.83 -0.82 -4.17
CA VAL A 31 -7.10 -2.08 -4.36
C VAL A 31 -7.81 -2.84 -5.46
N PHE A 32 -7.13 -3.09 -6.58
CA PHE A 32 -7.72 -3.73 -7.74
C PHE A 32 -7.24 -5.17 -7.90
N ASP A 33 -8.17 -6.05 -8.29
CA ASP A 33 -7.84 -7.33 -8.92
C ASP A 33 -7.62 -7.09 -10.42
N GLY A 34 -6.36 -7.00 -10.83
CA GLY A 34 -5.97 -6.66 -12.19
C GLY A 34 -5.70 -5.17 -12.39
N LYS A 35 -5.98 -4.68 -13.59
CA LYS A 35 -5.69 -3.30 -13.96
C LYS A 35 -6.84 -2.37 -13.55
N PRO A 36 -6.56 -1.13 -13.12
CA PRO A 36 -7.61 -0.20 -12.73
C PRO A 36 -8.62 0.14 -13.84
N GLU A 37 -8.23 0.11 -15.11
CA GLU A 37 -9.13 0.34 -16.25
C GLU A 37 -10.22 -0.74 -16.42
N ASP A 38 -9.99 -1.94 -15.87
CA ASP A 38 -10.95 -3.04 -15.86
C ASP A 38 -11.98 -2.90 -14.71
N MET A 39 -11.76 -1.92 -13.82
CA MET A 39 -12.67 -1.50 -12.75
C MET A 39 -13.03 -2.56 -11.68
N PHE A 40 -12.23 -3.61 -11.52
CA PHE A 40 -12.41 -4.61 -10.45
C PHE A 40 -11.81 -4.15 -9.12
N ASN A 41 -12.39 -3.10 -8.52
CA ASN A 41 -11.99 -2.64 -7.19
C ASN A 41 -12.51 -3.59 -6.10
N LEU A 42 -11.61 -4.04 -5.23
CA LEU A 42 -11.94 -4.89 -4.10
C LEU A 42 -12.61 -4.07 -2.99
N ALA A 43 -13.56 -4.70 -2.30
CA ALA A 43 -14.07 -4.20 -1.03
C ALA A 43 -13.14 -4.64 0.11
N PRO A 44 -13.05 -3.86 1.19
CA PRO A 44 -12.41 -4.32 2.43
C PRO A 44 -13.10 -5.59 2.97
N ASP A 45 -12.30 -6.44 3.61
CA ASP A 45 -12.77 -7.63 4.33
C ASP A 45 -13.43 -7.26 5.66
N ASP A 46 -13.12 -6.08 6.21
CA ASP A 46 -13.62 -5.54 7.46
C ASP A 46 -14.50 -4.30 7.26
N GLU A 47 -15.34 -4.00 8.26
CA GLU A 47 -16.21 -2.81 8.30
C GLU A 47 -15.79 -1.84 9.42
N GLY A 48 -14.50 -1.84 9.80
CA GLY A 48 -13.97 -1.14 10.96
C GLY A 48 -13.58 0.32 10.71
N ALA A 49 -13.67 1.17 11.74
CA ALA A 49 -13.23 2.56 11.62
C ALA A 49 -11.71 2.68 11.65
N GLY A 50 -11.12 3.34 10.64
CA GLY A 50 -9.71 3.76 10.61
C GLY A 50 -8.71 2.76 10.03
N GLN A 51 -9.17 1.57 9.63
CA GLN A 51 -8.35 0.57 8.97
C GLN A 51 -9.20 -0.33 8.08
N ASP A 52 -8.76 -0.52 6.84
CA ASP A 52 -9.38 -1.43 5.88
C ASP A 52 -8.40 -2.56 5.53
N THR A 53 -8.83 -3.81 5.66
CA THR A 53 -8.03 -5.00 5.32
C THR A 53 -8.49 -5.59 3.99
N PHE A 54 -7.55 -6.04 3.15
CA PHE A 54 -7.83 -6.67 1.87
C PHE A 54 -7.05 -7.98 1.74
N THR A 55 -7.75 -9.10 1.61
CA THR A 55 -7.15 -10.40 1.30
C THR A 55 -6.94 -10.51 -0.19
N VAL A 56 -5.67 -10.58 -0.62
CA VAL A 56 -5.29 -10.52 -2.04
C VAL A 56 -4.54 -11.76 -2.53
N GLY A 57 -4.17 -12.68 -1.63
CA GLY A 57 -3.47 -13.92 -1.99
C GLY A 57 -4.20 -14.76 -3.05
N GLU A 58 -5.54 -14.80 -3.00
CA GLU A 58 -6.35 -15.56 -3.97
C GLU A 58 -6.30 -14.97 -5.39
N VAL A 59 -6.09 -13.66 -5.52
CA VAL A 59 -5.90 -12.99 -6.82
C VAL A 59 -4.68 -13.58 -7.52
N TYR A 60 -3.57 -13.71 -6.79
CA TYR A 60 -2.34 -14.29 -7.32
C TYR A 60 -2.44 -15.79 -7.61
N LYS A 61 -3.17 -16.55 -6.78
CA LYS A 61 -3.41 -17.99 -7.02
C LYS A 61 -4.20 -18.22 -8.30
N ALA A 62 -5.08 -17.28 -8.64
CA ALA A 62 -5.81 -17.29 -9.91
C ALA A 62 -4.98 -16.78 -11.11
N GLY A 63 -3.68 -16.49 -10.93
CA GLY A 63 -2.79 -16.04 -12.00
C GLY A 63 -2.96 -14.58 -12.39
N ARG A 64 -3.67 -13.78 -11.57
CA ARG A 64 -3.89 -12.35 -11.78
C ARG A 64 -2.89 -11.53 -10.95
N MET A 65 -2.96 -10.21 -11.10
CA MET A 65 -2.11 -9.25 -10.40
C MET A 65 -2.96 -8.35 -9.50
N VAL A 66 -2.32 -7.65 -8.57
CA VAL A 66 -2.98 -6.65 -7.72
C VAL A 66 -2.38 -5.29 -8.01
N THR A 67 -3.24 -4.29 -8.19
CA THR A 67 -2.81 -2.90 -8.38
C THR A 67 -3.34 -2.02 -7.26
N ILE A 68 -2.47 -1.22 -6.66
CA ILE A 68 -2.82 -0.21 -5.68
C ILE A 68 -2.90 1.14 -6.38
N ARG A 69 -4.06 1.79 -6.35
CA ARG A 69 -4.22 3.16 -6.82
C ARG A 69 -4.16 4.12 -5.65
N CYS A 70 -3.23 5.05 -5.72
CA CYS A 70 -3.04 6.13 -4.75
C CYS A 70 -3.55 7.43 -5.37
N THR A 71 -4.61 8.01 -4.79
CA THR A 71 -5.12 9.32 -5.17
C THR A 71 -4.68 10.33 -4.13
N TYR A 72 -3.97 11.37 -4.57
CA TYR A 72 -3.40 12.39 -3.69
C TYR A 72 -4.29 13.63 -3.57
N ALA A 73 -4.03 14.47 -2.58
CA ALA A 73 -4.78 15.70 -2.33
C ALA A 73 -4.77 16.67 -3.53
N SER A 74 -3.70 16.67 -4.32
CA SER A 74 -3.60 17.42 -5.58
C SER A 74 -4.51 16.91 -6.70
N GLY A 75 -5.14 15.75 -6.53
CA GLY A 75 -5.85 15.02 -7.57
C GLY A 75 -4.92 14.17 -8.46
N THR A 76 -3.61 14.17 -8.20
CA THR A 76 -2.71 13.23 -8.88
C THR A 76 -3.11 11.80 -8.55
N VAL A 77 -3.02 10.91 -9.53
CA VAL A 77 -3.23 9.47 -9.37
C VAL A 77 -1.93 8.75 -9.68
N THR A 78 -1.58 7.74 -8.88
CA THR A 78 -0.45 6.84 -9.15
C THR A 78 -0.89 5.41 -8.92
N ASP A 79 -0.73 4.59 -9.95
CA ASP A 79 -1.02 3.16 -9.90
C ASP A 79 0.27 2.38 -9.66
N VAL A 80 0.24 1.48 -8.69
CA VAL A 80 1.37 0.68 -8.25
C VAL A 80 0.99 -0.79 -8.34
N GLU A 81 1.53 -1.48 -9.34
CA GLU A 81 1.42 -2.93 -9.44
C GLU A 81 2.28 -3.59 -8.35
N LEU A 82 1.67 -4.49 -7.58
CA LEU A 82 2.38 -5.27 -6.57
C LEU A 82 3.15 -6.40 -7.26
N LYS A 83 4.47 -6.19 -7.42
CA LYS A 83 5.36 -7.17 -8.04
C LYS A 83 5.58 -8.40 -7.18
N ASP A 84 5.65 -8.18 -5.87
CA ASP A 84 5.77 -9.25 -4.89
C ASP A 84 4.38 -9.77 -4.54
N LYS A 85 4.22 -11.09 -4.61
CA LYS A 85 2.99 -11.76 -4.20
C LYS A 85 2.91 -11.74 -2.69
N VAL A 86 1.81 -11.19 -2.19
CA VAL A 86 1.52 -10.95 -0.77
C VAL A 86 0.14 -11.54 -0.47
N ASP A 87 -0.13 -11.88 0.78
CA ASP A 87 -1.44 -12.44 1.12
C ASP A 87 -2.44 -11.34 1.46
N ARG A 88 -1.95 -10.20 1.96
CA ARG A 88 -2.80 -9.14 2.52
C ARG A 88 -2.27 -7.75 2.23
N CYS A 89 -3.20 -6.82 2.01
CA CYS A 89 -2.95 -5.38 2.09
C CYS A 89 -3.78 -4.77 3.22
N VAL A 90 -3.24 -3.75 3.86
CA VAL A 90 -3.88 -3.04 4.97
C VAL A 90 -3.75 -1.55 4.72
N VAL A 91 -4.89 -0.88 4.59
CA VAL A 91 -4.99 0.58 4.52
C VAL A 91 -5.25 1.10 5.93
N THR A 92 -4.57 2.16 6.33
CA THR A 92 -4.71 2.75 7.67
C THR A 92 -4.82 4.26 7.55
N GLU A 93 -5.79 4.83 8.27
CA GLU A 93 -5.92 6.26 8.47
C GLU A 93 -4.91 6.74 9.50
N LYS A 94 -4.05 7.68 9.10
CA LYS A 94 -3.14 8.40 9.99
C LYS A 94 -3.68 9.79 10.30
N LYS A 95 -3.26 10.34 11.44
CA LYS A 95 -3.49 11.75 11.81
C LYS A 95 -2.29 12.61 11.38
N PRO A 96 -2.50 13.81 10.81
CA PRO A 96 -3.75 14.40 10.32
C PRO A 96 -4.16 13.79 8.97
N ILE A 97 -5.39 13.27 8.87
CA ILE A 97 -6.05 12.61 7.71
C ILE A 97 -5.11 12.36 6.51
N GLU A 98 -4.31 11.29 6.63
CA GLU A 98 -3.44 10.76 5.59
C GLU A 98 -3.66 9.25 5.53
N LEU A 99 -3.93 8.70 4.35
CA LEU A 99 -3.98 7.24 4.18
C LEU A 99 -2.59 6.67 3.94
N SER A 100 -2.35 5.47 4.47
CA SER A 100 -1.20 4.66 4.07
C SER A 100 -1.62 3.23 3.84
N VAL A 101 -0.93 2.56 2.93
CA VAL A 101 -1.14 1.15 2.63
C VAL A 101 0.15 0.37 2.80
N ARG A 102 0.07 -0.79 3.45
CA ARG A 102 1.14 -1.77 3.58
C ARG A 102 0.62 -3.12 3.15
N CYS A 103 1.43 -3.87 2.40
CA CYS A 103 1.08 -5.23 2.00
C CYS A 103 2.19 -6.20 2.42
N HIS A 104 1.80 -7.42 2.82
CA HIS A 104 2.69 -8.46 3.36
C HIS A 104 2.11 -9.86 3.16
#